data_AF-A0A1Y1JVZ2-F1
#
_entry.id   AF-A0A1Y1JVZ2-F1
#
_cell.length_a   1.000
_cell.length_b   1.000
_cell.length_c   1.000
_cell.angle_alpha   90.00
_cell.angle_beta   90.00
_cell.angle_gamma   90.00
#
_symmetry.space_group_name_H-M   'P 1'
#
loop_
_entity.id
_entity.type
_entity.pdbx_description
1 polymer ?
#
loop_
_entity_poly.entity_id
_entity_poly.type
_entity_poly.pdbx_seq_one_letter_code
_entity_poly.pdbx_strand_id
1 'polypeptide(L)'
;LFYLKDIEEKSNSIPNIQARCVYFYYKLMDLVKKCKGNCNNTECYRILKKPRPRSNPIHIPNICQNVVHEIQFIETNFYDALYYMDELYRTIHILSADNNSCQRYSEEYNKYVQILKSCDFRNNLSFQKLIENAEKHYNKACHKSVVTEISQKVPSKPLIKDTNQETSKTPMNDILANAVRETSTRAMTETLTGTETGVIVFSFIMLTIVFVLYKYTPYASFLPLGIKELRATLKKNKKKYHNDLIDSFEKTYKNSIDKKYQIAYSSEY
;
A
#
# COMPACT_ATOMS: atom_id res chain seq x y z
N LEU A 1 -2.31 -16.24 -5.04
CA LEU A 1 -2.13 -17.55 -5.73
C LEU A 1 -0.67 -18.00 -5.67
N PHE A 2 0.31 -17.27 -6.22
CA PHE A 2 1.73 -17.65 -6.08
C PHE A 2 2.22 -17.79 -4.63
N TYR A 3 1.78 -16.90 -3.73
CA TYR A 3 2.10 -16.99 -2.29
C TYR A 3 1.61 -18.28 -1.61
N LEU A 4 0.45 -18.79 -2.03
CA LEU A 4 -0.10 -20.05 -1.48
C LEU A 4 0.71 -21.26 -1.94
N LYS A 5 1.15 -21.25 -3.20
CA LYS A 5 2.01 -22.29 -3.75
C LYS A 5 3.37 -22.33 -3.03
N ASP A 6 3.94 -21.16 -2.72
CA ASP A 6 5.17 -21.07 -1.92
C ASP A 6 5.00 -21.58 -0.48
N ILE A 7 3.82 -21.44 0.13
CA ILE A 7 3.54 -22.05 1.43
C ILE A 7 3.47 -23.57 1.33
N GLU A 8 2.80 -24.08 0.29
CA GLU A 8 2.57 -25.52 0.11
C GLU A 8 3.87 -26.29 -0.19
N GLU A 9 4.67 -25.82 -1.15
CA GLU A 9 5.92 -26.47 -1.58
C GLU A 9 6.97 -26.57 -0.49
N LYS A 10 6.83 -25.73 0.53
CA LYS A 10 7.90 -25.38 1.45
C LYS A 10 7.45 -25.64 2.92
N SER A 11 6.22 -26.13 3.08
CA SER A 11 5.56 -26.48 4.35
C SER A 11 6.37 -27.38 5.27
N ASN A 12 7.07 -28.37 4.72
CA ASN A 12 7.84 -29.34 5.52
C ASN A 12 9.21 -28.81 5.99
N SER A 13 9.68 -27.67 5.46
CA SER A 13 11.03 -27.16 5.71
C SER A 13 11.07 -25.74 6.27
N ILE A 14 9.92 -25.04 6.36
CA ILE A 14 9.90 -23.65 6.79
C ILE A 14 9.55 -23.51 8.27
N PRO A 15 10.44 -22.93 9.09
CA PRO A 15 10.02 -22.32 10.34
C PRO A 15 9.04 -21.17 10.04
N ASN A 16 7.90 -21.16 10.76
CA ASN A 16 6.91 -20.07 10.75
C ASN A 16 5.75 -20.16 9.71
N ILE A 17 5.16 -21.36 9.55
CA ILE A 17 3.87 -21.55 8.85
C ILE A 17 2.80 -20.58 9.39
N GLN A 18 2.77 -20.37 10.71
CA GLN A 18 1.80 -19.50 11.37
C GLN A 18 1.83 -18.07 10.81
N ALA A 19 2.98 -17.39 10.78
CA ALA A 19 3.06 -16.02 10.25
C ALA A 19 2.67 -15.95 8.76
N ARG A 20 3.00 -16.97 7.97
CA ARG A 20 2.62 -17.03 6.56
C ARG A 20 1.11 -17.16 6.38
N CYS A 21 0.47 -18.00 7.20
CA CYS A 21 -0.98 -18.15 7.20
C CYS A 21 -1.69 -16.89 7.70
N VAL A 22 -1.14 -16.22 8.73
CA VAL A 22 -1.60 -14.90 9.20
C VAL A 22 -1.55 -13.86 8.08
N TYR A 23 -0.41 -13.75 7.39
CA TYR A 23 -0.27 -12.78 6.30
C TYR A 23 -1.16 -13.11 5.10
N PHE A 24 -1.27 -14.40 4.73
CA PHE A 24 -2.22 -14.84 3.69
C PHE A 24 -3.65 -14.43 4.05
N TYR A 25 -4.05 -14.67 5.29
CA TYR A 25 -5.38 -14.35 5.76
C TYR A 25 -5.65 -12.83 5.77
N TYR A 26 -4.68 -12.03 6.20
CA TYR A 26 -4.75 -10.58 6.07
C TYR A 26 -4.99 -10.13 4.62
N LYS A 27 -4.23 -10.68 3.64
CA LYS A 27 -4.42 -10.37 2.21
C LYS A 27 -5.78 -10.79 1.68
N LEU A 28 -6.31 -11.90 2.19
CA LEU A 28 -7.67 -12.33 1.88
C LEU A 28 -8.69 -11.30 2.39
N MET A 29 -8.58 -10.86 3.63
CA MET A 29 -9.50 -9.88 4.21
C MET A 29 -9.43 -8.52 3.49
N ASP A 30 -8.23 -8.08 3.11
CA ASP A 30 -8.05 -6.88 2.29
C ASP A 30 -8.77 -6.99 0.93
N LEU A 31 -8.68 -8.15 0.27
CA LEU A 31 -9.40 -8.41 -0.98
C LEU A 31 -10.92 -8.40 -0.77
N VAL A 32 -11.42 -9.05 0.29
CA VAL A 32 -12.85 -9.06 0.63
C VAL A 32 -13.37 -7.64 0.83
N LYS A 33 -12.66 -6.83 1.63
CA LYS A 33 -13.01 -5.41 1.87
C LYS A 33 -13.04 -4.61 0.57
N LYS A 34 -12.01 -4.73 -0.27
CA LYS A 34 -11.93 -4.04 -1.57
C LYS A 34 -13.07 -4.42 -2.51
N CYS A 35 -13.50 -5.67 -2.48
CA CYS A 35 -14.63 -6.16 -3.27
C CYS A 35 -16.00 -5.92 -2.63
N LYS A 36 -16.07 -5.24 -1.47
CA LYS A 36 -17.30 -5.09 -0.66
C LYS A 36 -17.98 -6.44 -0.39
N GLY A 37 -17.18 -7.50 -0.27
CA GLY A 37 -17.68 -8.83 0.07
C GLY A 37 -18.14 -8.86 1.51
N ASN A 38 -19.19 -9.65 1.78
CA ASN A 38 -19.67 -9.91 3.13
C ASN A 38 -19.34 -11.35 3.50
N CYS A 39 -18.31 -11.53 4.33
CA CYS A 39 -18.04 -12.81 4.97
C CYS A 39 -17.37 -12.58 6.32
N ASN A 40 -17.73 -13.42 7.31
CA ASN A 40 -17.04 -13.44 8.59
C ASN A 40 -15.67 -14.14 8.45
N ASN A 41 -14.82 -13.99 9.47
CA ASN A 41 -13.43 -14.41 9.42
C ASN A 41 -13.23 -15.86 8.97
N THR A 42 -13.92 -16.80 9.62
CA THR A 42 -13.86 -18.22 9.31
C THR A 42 -14.57 -18.59 7.99
N GLU A 43 -15.58 -17.84 7.61
CA GLU A 43 -16.42 -18.13 6.45
C GLU A 43 -15.77 -17.69 5.14
N CYS A 44 -15.02 -16.58 5.13
CA CYS A 44 -14.32 -16.10 3.93
C CYS A 44 -13.42 -17.18 3.33
N TYR A 45 -12.63 -17.85 4.19
CA TYR A 45 -11.72 -18.90 3.77
C TYR A 45 -12.47 -20.12 3.20
N ARG A 46 -13.56 -20.52 3.87
CA ARG A 46 -14.43 -21.62 3.40
C ARG A 46 -15.11 -21.28 2.07
N ILE A 47 -15.63 -20.07 1.91
CA ILE A 47 -16.30 -19.60 0.70
C ILE A 47 -15.33 -19.63 -0.49
N LEU A 48 -14.08 -19.22 -0.30
CA LEU A 48 -13.10 -19.26 -1.37
C LEU A 48 -12.77 -20.68 -1.85
N LYS A 49 -12.85 -21.67 -0.97
CA LYS A 49 -12.62 -23.08 -1.31
C LYS A 49 -13.80 -23.70 -2.05
N LYS A 50 -15.00 -23.12 -1.96
CA LYS A 50 -16.19 -23.68 -2.62
C LYS A 50 -16.02 -23.57 -4.14
N PRO A 51 -16.17 -24.68 -4.88
CA PRO A 51 -16.18 -24.62 -6.33
C PRO A 51 -17.33 -23.73 -6.79
N ARG A 52 -17.05 -22.81 -7.71
CA ARG A 52 -18.09 -21.98 -8.34
C ARG A 52 -18.44 -22.58 -9.70
N PRO A 53 -19.73 -22.63 -10.06
CA PRO A 53 -20.13 -23.09 -11.39
C PRO A 53 -19.41 -22.27 -12.45
N ARG A 54 -18.80 -22.95 -13.43
CA ARG A 54 -18.14 -22.32 -14.60
C ARG A 54 -16.82 -21.57 -14.30
N SER A 55 -16.18 -21.80 -13.15
CA SER A 55 -14.82 -21.32 -12.91
C SER A 55 -13.93 -22.42 -12.35
N ASN A 56 -12.67 -22.42 -12.76
CA ASN A 56 -11.69 -23.33 -12.17
C ASN A 56 -11.54 -23.01 -10.68
N PRO A 57 -11.67 -24.01 -9.80
CA PRO A 57 -11.46 -23.80 -8.37
C PRO A 57 -10.05 -23.29 -8.13
N ILE A 58 -9.93 -22.29 -7.26
CA ILE A 58 -8.65 -21.81 -6.78
C ILE A 58 -8.16 -22.85 -5.78
N HIS A 59 -7.00 -23.46 -6.03
CA HIS A 59 -6.37 -24.33 -5.04
C HIS A 59 -5.93 -23.48 -3.85
N ILE A 60 -6.52 -23.75 -2.69
CA ILE A 60 -6.18 -23.09 -1.43
C ILE A 60 -5.69 -24.18 -0.48
N PRO A 61 -4.37 -24.21 -0.19
CA PRO A 61 -3.76 -25.21 0.66
C PRO A 61 -4.44 -25.29 2.02
N ASN A 62 -4.79 -26.50 2.47
CA ASN A 62 -5.43 -26.75 3.76
C ASN A 62 -4.54 -26.39 4.97
N ILE A 63 -3.24 -26.19 4.74
CA ILE A 63 -2.24 -25.93 5.78
C ILE A 63 -2.56 -24.72 6.68
N CYS A 64 -3.27 -23.72 6.15
CA CYS A 64 -3.66 -22.55 6.93
C CYS A 64 -5.01 -22.68 7.62
N GLN A 65 -5.75 -23.76 7.41
CA GLN A 65 -7.10 -23.89 7.92
C GLN A 65 -7.16 -23.84 9.45
N ASN A 66 -6.24 -24.54 10.13
CA ASN A 66 -6.17 -24.54 11.59
C ASN A 66 -5.74 -23.18 12.14
N VAL A 67 -4.74 -22.55 11.52
CA VAL A 67 -4.27 -21.22 11.89
C VAL A 67 -5.37 -20.16 11.71
N VAL A 68 -6.18 -20.26 10.66
CA VAL A 68 -7.30 -19.34 10.41
C VAL A 68 -8.38 -19.42 11.50
N HIS A 69 -8.59 -20.60 12.09
CA HIS A 69 -9.50 -20.73 13.23
C HIS A 69 -8.96 -20.03 14.48
N GLU A 70 -7.65 -20.08 14.73
CA GLU A 70 -7.00 -19.38 15.84
C GLU A 70 -6.94 -17.85 15.63
N ILE A 71 -6.89 -17.44 14.36
CA ILE A 71 -6.87 -16.05 13.87
C ILE A 71 -8.20 -15.30 14.07
N GLN A 72 -9.23 -15.92 14.68
CA GLN A 72 -10.48 -15.24 15.01
C GLN A 72 -10.26 -13.91 15.76
N PHE A 73 -9.10 -13.74 16.40
CA PHE A 73 -8.64 -12.54 17.09
C PHE A 73 -7.48 -11.80 16.39
N ILE A 74 -7.43 -11.74 15.05
CA ILE A 74 -6.71 -10.62 14.43
C ILE A 74 -7.47 -9.36 14.85
N GLU A 75 -7.01 -8.77 15.95
CA GLU A 75 -7.47 -7.50 16.46
C GLU A 75 -7.42 -6.50 15.31
N THR A 76 -8.43 -5.64 15.22
CA THR A 76 -8.51 -4.60 14.20
C THR A 76 -7.18 -3.85 14.04
N ASN A 77 -6.48 -3.65 15.17
CA ASN A 77 -5.16 -3.00 15.24
C ASN A 77 -4.07 -3.76 14.49
N PHE A 78 -4.07 -5.10 14.53
CA PHE A 78 -3.10 -5.91 13.78
C PHE A 78 -3.38 -5.89 12.27
N TYR A 79 -4.66 -5.92 11.87
CA TYR A 79 -5.03 -5.76 10.46
C TYR A 79 -4.53 -4.41 9.93
N ASP A 80 -4.79 -3.32 10.66
CA ASP A 80 -4.41 -1.98 10.24
C ASP A 80 -2.88 -1.84 10.18
N ALA A 81 -2.15 -2.41 11.14
CA ALA A 81 -0.69 -2.43 11.10
C ALA A 81 -0.13 -3.12 9.84
N LEU A 82 -0.68 -4.28 9.47
CA LEU A 82 -0.30 -4.97 8.23
C LEU A 82 -0.68 -4.18 6.97
N TYR A 83 -1.85 -3.56 6.97
CA TYR A 83 -2.32 -2.70 5.89
C TYR A 83 -1.38 -1.52 5.64
N TYR A 84 -1.08 -0.73 6.68
CA TYR A 84 -0.19 0.41 6.56
C TYR A 84 1.25 0.01 6.25
N MET A 85 1.71 -1.16 6.72
CA MET A 85 3.01 -1.70 6.31
C MET A 85 3.06 -2.00 4.81
N ASP A 86 2.05 -2.65 4.24
CA ASP A 86 2.02 -2.91 2.80
C ASP A 86 1.96 -1.63 1.98
N GLU A 87 1.16 -0.67 2.42
CA GLU A 87 1.06 0.65 1.77
C GLU A 87 2.40 1.39 1.84
N LEU A 88 3.10 1.34 2.98
CA LEU A 88 4.44 1.90 3.14
C LEU A 88 5.45 1.29 2.15
N TYR A 89 5.52 -0.03 2.06
CA TYR A 89 6.44 -0.71 1.14
C TYR A 89 6.05 -0.52 -0.32
N ARG A 90 4.76 -0.43 -0.64
CA ARG A 90 4.28 -0.07 -1.98
C ARG A 90 4.74 1.33 -2.37
N THR A 91 4.62 2.30 -1.46
CA THR A 91 5.10 3.67 -1.67
C THR A 91 6.60 3.69 -1.91
N ILE A 92 7.40 3.02 -1.07
CA ILE A 92 8.86 2.91 -1.25
C ILE A 92 9.21 2.31 -2.62
N HIS A 93 8.50 1.26 -3.04
CA HIS A 93 8.72 0.65 -4.35
C HIS A 93 8.44 1.64 -5.50
N ILE A 94 7.35 2.40 -5.43
CA ILE A 94 7.03 3.44 -6.43
C ILE A 94 8.14 4.50 -6.47
N LEU A 95 8.55 5.00 -5.30
CA LEU A 95 9.63 5.99 -5.16
C LEU A 95 10.96 5.48 -5.72
N SER A 96 11.26 4.19 -5.55
CA SER A 96 12.48 3.58 -6.07
C SER A 96 12.52 3.46 -7.60
N ALA A 97 11.35 3.47 -8.25
CA ALA A 97 11.23 3.42 -9.70
C ALA A 97 11.23 4.81 -10.35
N ASP A 98 10.76 5.85 -9.64
CA ASP A 98 10.70 7.22 -10.13
C ASP A 98 11.04 8.22 -9.01
N ASN A 99 12.26 8.76 -9.04
CA ASN A 99 12.71 9.75 -8.04
C ASN A 99 11.91 11.05 -8.08
N ASN A 100 11.30 11.42 -9.22
CA ASN A 100 10.48 12.64 -9.32
C ASN A 100 9.18 12.51 -8.52
N SER A 101 8.80 11.27 -8.17
CA SER A 101 7.60 10.99 -7.41
C SER A 101 7.74 11.25 -5.90
N CYS A 102 8.94 11.57 -5.41
CA CYS A 102 9.20 11.87 -4.00
C CYS A 102 8.34 13.02 -3.47
N GLN A 103 8.20 14.12 -4.21
CA GLN A 103 7.34 15.23 -3.79
C GLN A 103 5.88 14.76 -3.64
N ARG A 104 5.42 13.93 -4.59
CA ARG A 104 4.03 13.47 -4.64
C ARG A 104 3.67 12.50 -3.52
N TYR A 105 4.56 11.58 -3.17
CA TYR A 105 4.25 10.48 -2.22
C TYR A 105 4.84 10.68 -0.82
N SER A 106 5.59 11.77 -0.59
CA SER A 106 6.18 12.06 0.72
C SER A 106 5.13 12.21 1.81
N GLU A 107 3.98 12.80 1.49
CA GLU A 107 2.88 12.99 2.44
C GLU A 107 2.26 11.65 2.85
N GLU A 108 1.91 10.79 1.88
CA GLU A 108 1.38 9.45 2.19
C GLU A 108 2.40 8.59 2.94
N TYR A 109 3.67 8.66 2.56
CA TYR A 109 4.75 7.97 3.26
C TYR A 109 4.81 8.38 4.75
N ASN A 110 4.87 9.68 5.01
CA ASN A 110 4.95 10.22 6.38
C ASN A 110 3.72 9.85 7.19
N LYS A 111 2.53 9.91 6.58
CA LYS A 111 1.27 9.48 7.19
C LYS A 111 1.34 8.01 7.63
N TYR A 112 1.79 7.11 6.75
CA TYR A 112 1.88 5.69 7.09
C TYR A 112 2.89 5.41 8.19
N VAL A 113 4.07 6.03 8.15
CA VAL A 113 5.08 5.91 9.22
C VAL A 113 4.53 6.39 10.56
N GLN A 114 3.83 7.52 10.58
CA GLN A 114 3.26 8.07 11.81
C GLN A 114 2.22 7.12 12.42
N ILE A 115 1.33 6.56 11.61
CA ILE A 115 0.32 5.58 12.06
C ILE A 115 0.99 4.33 12.62
N LEU A 116 2.04 3.84 11.95
CA LEU A 116 2.78 2.66 12.41
C LEU A 116 3.56 2.93 13.70
N LYS A 117 4.04 4.16 13.93
CA LYS A 117 4.72 4.54 15.18
C LYS A 117 3.77 4.74 16.36
N SER A 118 2.49 5.02 16.09
CA SER A 118 1.48 5.24 17.14
C SER A 118 0.67 4.00 17.51
N CYS A 119 0.74 2.92 16.73
CA CYS A 119 -0.03 1.70 16.99
C CYS A 119 0.48 0.89 18.20
N ASP A 120 -0.30 -0.10 18.63
CA ASP A 120 -0.01 -0.92 19.81
C ASP A 120 1.31 -1.70 19.70
N PHE A 121 1.78 -1.94 18.48
CA PHE A 121 3.04 -2.63 18.20
C PHE A 121 4.27 -1.73 18.31
N ARG A 122 4.12 -0.45 18.70
CA ARG A 122 5.22 0.51 18.78
C ARG A 122 6.39 0.06 19.67
N ASN A 123 6.14 -0.77 20.67
CA ASN A 123 7.18 -1.27 21.60
C ASN A 123 7.84 -2.57 21.11
N ASN A 124 7.36 -3.16 20.00
CA ASN A 124 7.93 -4.39 19.46
C ASN A 124 9.21 -4.08 18.68
N LEU A 125 10.36 -4.54 19.19
CA LEU A 125 11.68 -4.27 18.59
C LEU A 125 11.80 -4.74 17.13
N SER A 126 11.20 -5.88 16.78
CA SER A 126 11.23 -6.38 15.41
C SER A 126 10.41 -5.50 14.47
N PHE A 127 9.29 -4.97 14.95
CA PHE A 127 8.43 -4.05 14.22
C PHE A 127 9.10 -2.68 14.04
N GLN A 128 9.73 -2.14 15.09
CA GLN A 128 10.52 -0.91 15.02
C GLN A 128 11.63 -1.02 13.96
N LYS A 129 12.39 -2.13 13.96
CA LYS A 129 13.44 -2.38 12.96
C LYS A 129 12.91 -2.41 11.52
N LEU A 130 11.69 -2.90 11.30
CA LEU A 130 11.05 -2.86 9.99
C LEU A 130 10.76 -1.43 9.55
N ILE A 131 10.22 -0.59 10.44
CA ILE A 131 9.96 0.83 10.18
C ILE A 131 11.27 1.58 9.90
N GLU A 132 12.31 1.38 10.71
CA GLU A 132 13.63 1.99 10.51
C GLU A 132 14.25 1.61 9.16
N ASN A 133 14.09 0.35 8.75
CA ASN A 133 14.55 -0.09 7.42
C ASN A 133 13.77 0.62 6.31
N ALA A 134 12.45 0.74 6.45
CA ALA A 134 11.62 1.47 5.52
C ALA A 134 12.04 2.96 5.40
N GLU A 135 12.37 3.62 6.51
CA GLU A 135 12.93 4.98 6.55
C GLU A 135 14.27 5.09 5.83
N LYS A 136 15.18 4.14 6.05
CA LYS A 136 16.46 4.08 5.32
C LYS A 136 16.24 3.95 3.81
N HIS A 137 15.30 3.10 3.39
CA HIS A 137 14.97 2.92 1.97
C HIS A 137 14.36 4.18 1.34
N TYR A 138 13.42 4.82 2.05
CA TYR A 138 12.83 6.09 1.63
C TYR A 138 13.88 7.18 1.47
N ASN A 139 14.72 7.38 2.49
CA ASN A 139 15.80 8.36 2.44
C ASN A 139 16.74 8.06 1.26
N LYS A 140 17.12 6.80 1.04
CA LYS A 140 17.95 6.44 -0.12
C LYS A 140 17.30 6.78 -1.47
N ALA A 141 15.97 6.61 -1.60
CA ALA A 141 15.24 6.92 -2.81
C ALA A 141 15.10 8.44 -3.03
N CYS A 142 14.77 9.19 -1.98
CA CYS A 142 14.40 10.60 -2.09
C CYS A 142 15.50 11.62 -1.78
N HIS A 143 16.58 11.27 -1.07
CA HIS A 143 17.70 12.18 -0.80
C HIS A 143 18.66 12.36 -1.99
N LYS A 144 18.39 11.76 -3.16
CA LYS A 144 19.23 11.91 -4.36
C LYS A 144 19.15 13.29 -5.03
N SER A 145 18.30 14.22 -4.58
CA SER A 145 18.03 15.48 -5.27
C SER A 145 18.58 16.76 -4.61
N VAL A 146 19.27 16.69 -3.46
CA VAL A 146 19.85 17.90 -2.81
C VAL A 146 21.38 17.95 -2.94
N VAL A 147 21.94 17.31 -3.96
CA VAL A 147 23.26 17.71 -4.49
C VAL A 147 23.05 18.15 -5.94
N THR A 148 22.15 19.12 -6.14
CA THR A 148 22.49 20.14 -7.11
C THR A 148 23.69 20.85 -6.48
N GLU A 149 24.89 20.51 -6.96
CA GLU A 149 25.99 21.45 -6.99
C GLU A 149 25.47 22.71 -7.68
N ILE A 150 24.76 23.55 -6.93
CA ILE A 150 24.86 24.97 -7.17
C ILE A 150 26.32 25.22 -6.81
N SER A 151 27.18 25.09 -7.83
CA SER A 151 28.47 25.73 -7.90
C SER A 151 28.18 27.23 -7.80
N GLN A 152 27.80 27.66 -6.60
CA GLN A 152 27.88 29.03 -6.19
C GLN A 152 29.38 29.27 -6.12
N LYS A 153 29.93 29.79 -7.23
CA LYS A 153 30.96 30.80 -7.12
C LYS A 153 30.43 31.86 -6.15
N VAL A 154 30.69 31.68 -4.86
CA VAL A 154 30.55 32.76 -3.88
C VAL A 154 31.89 33.50 -3.90
N PRO A 155 31.91 34.77 -4.32
CA PRO A 155 33.07 35.62 -4.16
C PRO A 155 33.31 35.84 -2.67
N SER A 156 34.51 35.53 -2.23
CA SER A 156 35.02 35.81 -0.90
C SER A 156 35.01 37.32 -0.61
N LYS A 157 34.43 37.73 0.54
CA LYS A 157 34.81 38.94 1.31
C LYS A 157 34.11 38.98 2.69
N PRO A 158 34.57 39.79 3.66
CA PRO A 158 35.13 39.24 4.89
C PRO A 158 34.34 39.58 6.17
N LEU A 159 34.55 38.68 7.13
CA LEU A 159 34.47 38.79 8.59
C LEU A 159 34.27 40.20 9.18
N ILE A 160 33.11 40.42 9.82
CA ILE A 160 32.98 41.36 10.95
C ILE A 160 32.20 40.66 12.07
N LYS A 161 32.78 40.77 13.26
CA LYS A 161 32.43 40.15 14.55
C LYS A 161 31.24 40.81 15.24
N ASP A 162 30.59 39.96 16.06
CA ASP A 162 30.01 40.17 17.39
C ASP A 162 29.10 41.38 17.64
N THR A 163 27.90 41.14 18.18
CA THR A 163 27.41 41.76 19.43
C THR A 163 26.13 41.06 19.91
N ASN A 164 26.15 40.68 21.19
CA ASN A 164 25.08 40.09 21.99
C ASN A 164 23.95 41.08 22.29
N GLN A 165 22.68 40.64 22.44
CA GLN A 165 21.85 40.91 23.64
C GLN A 165 20.39 40.38 23.57
N GLU A 166 19.97 39.81 24.72
CA GLU A 166 18.66 39.91 25.41
C GLU A 166 17.36 39.51 24.68
N THR A 167 16.74 38.40 25.04
CA THR A 167 15.78 38.19 26.15
C THR A 167 14.72 39.28 26.31
N SER A 168 13.51 39.03 25.81
CA SER A 168 12.29 39.65 26.33
C SER A 168 11.16 38.61 26.39
N LYS A 169 10.67 38.40 27.61
CA LYS A 169 9.45 37.65 27.94
C LYS A 169 8.23 38.56 27.79
N THR A 170 7.05 37.97 28.02
CA THR A 170 5.73 38.57 28.41
C THR A 170 4.69 38.58 27.26
N PRO A 171 3.37 38.61 27.54
CA PRO A 171 2.53 37.50 28.00
C PRO A 171 1.32 37.18 27.10
N MET A 172 0.73 36.04 27.41
CA MET A 172 -0.66 35.58 27.25
C MET A 172 -1.74 36.68 27.14
N ASN A 173 -2.64 36.54 26.16
CA ASN A 173 -3.98 37.13 26.16
C ASN A 173 -5.00 36.10 25.64
N ASP A 174 -5.89 35.70 26.55
CA ASP A 174 -7.23 35.13 26.33
C ASP A 174 -8.17 36.22 25.84
N ILE A 175 -8.93 36.00 24.75
CA ILE A 175 -10.25 36.62 24.45
C ILE A 175 -10.98 35.64 23.51
N LEU A 176 -11.90 34.79 23.97
CA LEU A 176 -13.32 35.01 24.30
C LEU A 176 -14.21 35.42 23.09
N ALA A 177 -15.14 34.51 22.78
CA ALA A 177 -16.47 34.69 22.17
C ALA A 177 -16.60 35.42 20.82
N ASN A 178 -17.25 34.76 19.86
CA ASN A 178 -18.62 35.14 19.51
C ASN A 178 -19.29 34.09 18.60
N ALA A 179 -20.34 33.49 19.14
CA ALA A 179 -21.36 32.82 18.37
C ALA A 179 -22.23 33.88 17.68
N VAL A 180 -22.29 33.85 16.35
CA VAL A 180 -23.32 34.57 15.60
C VAL A 180 -24.14 33.53 14.86
N ARG A 181 -25.31 33.30 15.43
CA ARG A 181 -26.43 32.58 14.87
C ARG A 181 -27.21 33.59 14.04
N GLU A 182 -27.11 33.52 12.71
CA GLU A 182 -28.05 34.21 11.83
C GLU A 182 -29.00 33.22 11.15
N THR A 183 -30.27 33.52 11.36
CA THR A 183 -31.45 32.82 10.91
C THR A 183 -32.15 33.78 9.95
N SER A 184 -32.09 33.53 8.64
CA SER A 184 -33.02 34.03 7.60
C SER A 184 -32.40 33.61 6.25
N THR A 185 -33.07 33.13 5.21
CA THR A 185 -34.44 33.37 4.78
C THR A 185 -34.85 32.19 3.90
N ARG A 186 -36.00 31.61 4.20
CA ARG A 186 -36.70 30.65 3.35
C ARG A 186 -37.31 31.44 2.18
N ALA A 187 -36.71 31.35 1.00
CA ALA A 187 -37.33 31.74 -0.25
C ALA A 187 -37.63 30.48 -1.07
N MET A 188 -38.91 30.32 -1.34
CA MET A 188 -39.55 29.24 -2.07
C MET A 188 -39.15 29.32 -3.54
N THR A 189 -38.48 28.28 -4.05
CA THR A 189 -38.42 27.97 -5.49
C THR A 189 -38.91 26.55 -5.70
N GLU A 190 -40.22 26.37 -5.54
CA GLU A 190 -40.94 25.33 -6.23
C GLU A 190 -40.94 25.67 -7.73
N THR A 191 -40.15 24.92 -8.52
CA THR A 191 -40.43 24.38 -9.87
C THR A 191 -39.14 24.18 -10.64
N LEU A 192 -38.55 22.98 -10.54
CA LEU A 192 -38.20 22.11 -11.69
C LEU A 192 -37.44 20.89 -11.15
N THR A 193 -38.20 19.86 -10.80
CA THR A 193 -37.69 18.49 -10.78
C THR A 193 -37.16 18.13 -12.16
N GLY A 194 -35.89 17.72 -12.24
CA GLY A 194 -35.48 16.73 -13.25
C GLY A 194 -34.28 17.05 -14.13
N THR A 195 -33.19 17.62 -13.63
CA THR A 195 -31.92 17.72 -14.39
C THR A 195 -30.76 16.94 -13.80
N GLU A 196 -30.77 16.56 -12.52
CA GLU A 196 -29.65 15.81 -11.93
C GLU A 196 -29.66 14.31 -12.26
N THR A 197 -30.83 13.67 -12.37
CA THR A 197 -30.92 12.25 -12.72
C THR A 197 -30.72 11.98 -14.22
N GLY A 198 -30.81 13.01 -15.06
CA GLY A 198 -30.67 12.89 -16.52
C GLY A 198 -29.24 12.65 -16.97
N VAL A 199 -28.25 13.28 -16.32
CA VAL A 199 -26.83 13.19 -16.73
C VAL A 199 -26.33 11.75 -16.70
N ILE A 200 -26.75 10.97 -15.70
CA ILE A 200 -26.36 9.58 -15.56
C ILE A 200 -26.94 8.74 -16.70
N VAL A 201 -28.22 8.89 -17.02
CA VAL A 201 -28.89 8.11 -18.08
C VAL A 201 -28.34 8.45 -19.47
N PHE A 202 -28.09 9.73 -19.76
CA PHE A 202 -27.49 10.14 -21.03
C PHE A 202 -26.07 9.59 -21.22
N SER A 203 -25.27 9.51 -20.14
CA SER A 203 -23.93 8.92 -20.22
C SER A 203 -23.97 7.43 -20.60
N PHE A 204 -24.94 6.67 -20.06
CA PHE A 204 -25.11 5.26 -20.41
C PHE A 204 -25.56 5.08 -21.85
N ILE A 205 -26.48 5.91 -22.35
CA ILE A 205 -26.98 5.87 -23.73
C ILE A 205 -25.85 6.18 -24.74
N MET A 206 -25.02 7.19 -24.46
CA MET A 206 -23.88 7.51 -25.32
C MET A 206 -22.85 6.37 -25.34
N LEU A 207 -22.60 5.73 -24.19
CA LEU A 207 -21.72 4.57 -24.12
C LEU A 207 -22.26 3.37 -24.91
N THR A 208 -23.57 3.07 -24.85
CA THR A 208 -24.16 1.99 -25.65
C THR A 208 -24.11 2.29 -27.15
N ILE A 209 -24.38 3.53 -27.58
CA ILE A 209 -24.27 3.92 -29.00
C ILE A 209 -22.82 3.75 -29.48
N VAL A 210 -21.83 4.24 -28.73
CA VAL A 210 -20.41 4.04 -29.07
C VAL A 210 -20.05 2.56 -29.11
N PHE A 211 -20.53 1.74 -28.16
CA PHE A 211 -20.24 0.31 -28.11
C PHE A 211 -20.86 -0.46 -29.29
N VAL A 212 -22.08 -0.10 -29.68
CA VAL A 212 -22.77 -0.67 -30.86
C VAL A 212 -22.06 -0.24 -32.13
N LEU A 213 -21.81 1.06 -32.32
CA LEU A 213 -21.04 1.55 -33.48
C LEU A 213 -19.69 0.84 -33.56
N TYR A 214 -18.99 0.73 -32.44
CA TYR A 214 -17.70 0.04 -32.37
C TYR A 214 -17.77 -1.45 -32.72
N LYS A 215 -18.85 -2.13 -32.32
CA LYS A 215 -19.08 -3.56 -32.62
C LYS A 215 -19.44 -3.80 -34.09
N TYR A 216 -20.14 -2.88 -34.74
CA TYR A 216 -20.66 -3.05 -36.10
C TYR A 216 -19.90 -2.26 -37.17
N THR A 217 -18.95 -1.39 -36.78
CA THR A 217 -18.04 -0.73 -37.72
C THR A 217 -16.88 -1.68 -38.06
N PRO A 218 -16.45 -1.79 -39.33
CA PRO A 218 -15.37 -2.69 -39.76
C PRO A 218 -14.00 -2.48 -39.07
N TYR A 219 -13.84 -1.42 -38.27
CA TYR A 219 -12.68 -1.21 -37.40
C TYR A 219 -12.55 -2.21 -36.24
N ALA A 220 -13.58 -3.02 -35.95
CA ALA A 220 -13.52 -4.08 -34.93
C ALA A 220 -12.42 -5.13 -35.20
N SER A 221 -11.91 -5.21 -36.43
CA SER A 221 -10.81 -6.09 -36.83
C SER A 221 -9.41 -5.62 -36.38
N PHE A 222 -9.24 -4.34 -36.00
CA PHE A 222 -7.94 -3.80 -35.55
C PHE A 222 -7.71 -3.91 -34.03
N LEU A 223 -8.78 -4.10 -33.29
CA LEU A 223 -8.79 -4.32 -31.84
C LEU A 223 -8.03 -5.54 -31.32
N PRO A 224 -8.18 -6.73 -31.94
CA PRO A 224 -7.51 -7.93 -31.46
C PRO A 224 -5.99 -7.79 -31.55
N LEU A 225 -5.50 -7.03 -32.53
CA LEU A 225 -4.08 -6.72 -32.71
C LEU A 225 -3.55 -5.85 -31.57
N GLY A 226 -4.21 -4.73 -31.27
CA GLY A 226 -3.81 -3.86 -30.15
C GLY A 226 -3.87 -4.56 -28.79
N ILE A 227 -4.91 -5.35 -28.53
CA ILE A 227 -5.04 -6.11 -27.27
C ILE A 227 -3.98 -7.21 -27.16
N LYS A 228 -3.60 -7.85 -28.28
CA LYS A 228 -2.57 -8.88 -28.31
C LYS A 228 -1.19 -8.31 -27.99
N GLU A 229 -0.85 -7.13 -28.51
CA GLU A 229 0.40 -6.44 -28.18
C GLU A 229 0.41 -5.96 -26.72
N LEU A 230 -0.66 -5.32 -26.24
CA LEU A 230 -0.79 -4.92 -24.84
C LEU A 230 -0.65 -6.11 -23.88
N ARG A 231 -1.27 -7.25 -24.21
CA ARG A 231 -1.16 -8.49 -23.43
C ARG A 231 0.27 -9.05 -23.48
N ALA A 232 0.94 -8.99 -24.62
CA ALA A 232 2.34 -9.42 -24.75
C ALA A 232 3.29 -8.54 -23.91
N THR A 233 3.10 -7.22 -23.93
CA THR A 233 3.89 -6.26 -23.16
C THR A 233 3.65 -6.41 -21.65
N LEU A 234 2.40 -6.56 -21.22
CA LEU A 234 2.05 -6.87 -19.83
C LEU A 234 2.65 -8.21 -19.36
N LYS A 235 2.67 -9.24 -20.22
CA LYS A 235 3.26 -10.55 -19.90
C LYS A 235 4.79 -10.49 -19.81
N LYS A 236 5.45 -9.70 -20.67
CA LYS A 236 6.90 -9.43 -20.59
C LYS A 236 7.26 -8.67 -19.31
N ASN A 237 6.50 -7.62 -18.98
CA ASN A 237 6.72 -6.81 -17.78
C ASN A 237 6.53 -7.64 -16.51
N LYS A 238 5.46 -8.45 -16.41
CA LYS A 238 5.25 -9.34 -15.25
C LYS A 238 6.42 -10.28 -14.97
N LYS A 239 7.12 -10.76 -16.00
CA LYS A 239 8.25 -11.70 -15.84
C LYS A 239 9.50 -11.01 -15.26
N LYS A 240 9.71 -9.73 -15.61
CA LYS A 240 10.83 -8.93 -15.09
C LYS A 240 10.59 -8.52 -13.63
N TYR A 241 9.40 -7.98 -13.33
CA TYR A 241 9.06 -7.52 -11.98
C TYR A 241 8.96 -8.65 -10.93
N HIS A 242 8.55 -9.86 -11.33
CA HIS A 242 8.46 -10.98 -10.41
C HIS A 242 9.81 -11.55 -10.01
N ASN A 243 10.78 -11.57 -10.93
CA ASN A 243 12.10 -12.09 -10.63
C ASN A 243 12.80 -11.23 -9.58
N ASP A 244 12.78 -9.90 -9.73
CA ASP A 244 13.48 -9.00 -8.79
C ASP A 244 12.87 -9.01 -7.39
N LEU A 245 11.54 -9.10 -7.27
CA LEU A 245 10.85 -9.14 -5.98
C LEU A 245 11.05 -10.49 -5.26
N ILE A 246 10.90 -11.61 -5.97
CA ILE A 246 11.08 -12.94 -5.38
C ILE A 246 12.54 -13.18 -5.01
N ASP A 247 13.48 -12.75 -5.87
CA ASP A 247 14.91 -12.91 -5.63
C ASP A 247 15.37 -12.04 -4.44
N SER A 248 14.76 -10.86 -4.26
CA SER A 248 14.94 -10.02 -3.06
C SER A 248 14.53 -10.73 -1.77
N PHE A 249 13.35 -11.36 -1.75
CA PHE A 249 12.88 -12.10 -0.58
C PHE A 249 13.70 -13.36 -0.33
N GLU A 250 14.07 -14.10 -1.37
CA GLU A 250 14.87 -15.32 -1.25
C GLU A 250 16.30 -15.02 -0.78
N LYS A 251 16.93 -13.97 -1.30
CA LYS A 251 18.27 -13.52 -0.88
C LYS A 251 18.28 -13.03 0.57
N THR A 252 17.25 -12.30 0.98
CA THR A 252 17.12 -11.82 2.37
C THR A 252 16.90 -13.00 3.32
N TYR A 253 16.10 -13.99 2.91
CA TYR A 253 15.85 -15.21 3.68
C TYR A 253 17.12 -16.06 3.85
N LYS A 254 17.85 -16.35 2.75
CA LYS A 254 19.13 -17.09 2.80
C LYS A 254 20.14 -16.42 3.73
N ASN A 255 20.32 -15.09 3.61
CA ASN A 255 21.21 -14.33 4.48
C ASN A 255 20.80 -14.37 5.97
N SER A 256 19.51 -14.47 6.27
CA SER A 256 19.03 -14.56 7.66
C SER A 256 19.27 -15.94 8.28
N ILE A 257 19.20 -16.98 7.45
CA ILE A 257 19.40 -18.37 7.87
C ILE A 257 20.89 -18.67 8.07
N ASP A 258 21.76 -18.29 7.13
CA ASP A 258 23.21 -18.51 7.25
C ASP A 258 23.78 -17.86 8.51
N LYS A 259 23.35 -16.62 8.82
CA LYS A 259 23.78 -15.92 10.04
C LYS A 259 23.31 -16.62 11.32
N LYS A 260 22.14 -17.26 11.30
CA LYS A 260 21.61 -17.98 12.47
C LYS A 260 22.42 -19.26 12.73
N TYR A 261 22.83 -19.96 11.68
CA TYR A 261 23.69 -21.14 11.82
C TYR A 261 25.13 -20.78 12.20
N GLN A 262 25.66 -19.65 11.72
CA GLN A 262 27.02 -19.20 12.07
C GLN A 262 27.17 -18.90 13.57
N ILE A 263 26.13 -18.41 14.24
CA ILE A 263 26.14 -18.13 15.69
C ILE A 263 26.04 -19.44 16.51
N ALA A 264 25.34 -20.46 16.00
CA ALA A 264 25.21 -21.74 16.71
C ALA A 264 26.51 -22.57 16.70
N TYR A 265 27.31 -22.48 15.63
CA TYR A 265 28.58 -23.20 15.53
C TYR A 265 29.77 -22.50 16.20
N SER A 266 29.64 -21.23 16.57
CA SER A 266 30.71 -20.47 17.24
C SER A 266 30.63 -20.46 18.75
N SER A 267 29.67 -21.18 19.36
CA SER A 267 29.55 -21.33 20.82
C SER A 267 30.04 -22.68 21.36
N GLU A 268 30.68 -23.52 20.54
CA GLU A 268 31.20 -24.84 20.92
C GLU A 268 32.74 -24.93 21.00
N TYR A 269 33.45 -23.80 21.07
CA TYR A 269 34.89 -23.78 21.35
C TYR A 269 35.26 -22.73 22.41
#